data_AF-A0A3T0JU75-F1
#
_entry.id   AF-A0A3T0JU75-F1
#
_cell.length_a   1.000
_cell.length_b   1.000
_cell.length_c   1.000
_cell.angle_alpha   90.00
_cell.angle_beta   90.00
_cell.angle_gamma   90.00
#
_symmetry.space_group_name_H-M   'P 1'
#
loop_
_entity.id
_entity.type
_entity.pdbx_description
1 polymer ?
#
loop_
_entity_poly.entity_id
_entity_poly.type
_entity_poly.pdbx_seq_one_letter_code
_entity_poly.pdbx_strand_id
1 'polypeptide(L)'
;MVIDKTGRSLMRSGFGVMHATNRFRLLAIVSVVVAGCSSSKSPPPVERDACLAAGPAKSVDYDNCVANRERKSRAALEALLDDKFVYPPQQQIVEASESKYQPSDFPESPAPMIYKGLDSISLTEKRALPFKIRIVWKYTSTGVIPERRDAIRMAEMEKLIVPAVEEKGLAKWVCTVTGGHQREWIFYTQNDEAFTARTRSALSQGGPYPIELSARRDVVLSTGSQPADNLAEVIRITPKKCVE
;
A
#
# COMPACT_ATOMS: atom_id res chain seq x y z
N MET A 1 10.49 -74.18 -34.18
CA MET A 1 9.34 -74.69 -34.96
C MET A 1 9.30 -76.20 -34.75
N VAL A 2 8.15 -76.75 -34.35
CA VAL A 2 7.84 -78.19 -34.09
C VAL A 2 8.53 -78.73 -32.81
N ILE A 3 7.87 -78.90 -31.64
CA ILE A 3 6.72 -79.73 -31.22
C ILE A 3 6.97 -81.24 -31.34
N ASP A 4 7.30 -81.92 -30.23
CA ASP A 4 6.53 -83.05 -29.65
C ASP A 4 7.31 -83.60 -28.42
N LYS A 5 6.75 -83.77 -27.20
CA LYS A 5 5.78 -84.80 -26.75
C LYS A 5 6.36 -86.21 -27.01
N THR A 6 6.63 -87.08 -26.04
CA THR A 6 5.68 -87.69 -25.10
C THR A 6 6.42 -88.73 -24.23
N GLY A 7 6.04 -88.89 -22.95
CA GLY A 7 5.97 -90.17 -22.21
C GLY A 7 7.26 -90.71 -21.56
N ARG A 8 7.38 -90.71 -20.21
CA ARG A 8 7.06 -91.81 -19.24
C ARG A 8 7.92 -93.07 -19.48
N SER A 9 8.65 -93.68 -18.56
CA SER A 9 8.52 -93.98 -17.12
C SER A 9 9.87 -94.64 -16.70
N LEU A 10 10.46 -94.60 -15.50
CA LEU A 10 10.02 -95.16 -14.21
C LEU A 10 11.15 -94.95 -13.15
N MET A 11 10.74 -94.87 -11.88
CA MET A 11 11.52 -95.18 -10.65
C MET A 11 12.66 -94.21 -10.26
N ARG A 12 12.91 -93.89 -8.98
CA ARG A 12 12.33 -94.30 -7.70
C ARG A 12 12.84 -93.31 -6.64
N SER A 13 11.99 -93.10 -5.64
CA SER A 13 12.32 -92.93 -4.23
C SER A 13 13.04 -91.66 -3.77
N GLY A 14 12.41 -91.02 -2.79
CA GLY A 14 12.94 -89.85 -2.10
C GLY A 14 11.85 -88.90 -1.61
N PHE A 15 10.78 -89.43 -1.01
CA PHE A 15 9.80 -88.63 -0.29
C PHE A 15 10.39 -88.24 1.07
N GLY A 16 10.73 -86.96 1.21
CA GLY A 16 10.87 -86.23 2.46
C GLY A 16 10.20 -84.88 2.27
N VAL A 17 8.87 -84.94 2.22
CA VAL A 17 7.92 -83.84 1.98
C VAL A 17 7.69 -83.11 3.32
N MET A 18 7.61 -81.78 3.43
CA MET A 18 6.48 -80.88 3.09
C MET A 18 6.87 -79.50 3.69
N HIS A 19 6.61 -78.31 3.18
CA HIS A 19 6.03 -77.79 1.95
C HIS A 19 6.39 -76.29 1.93
N ALA A 20 6.87 -75.77 0.80
CA ALA A 20 6.73 -74.36 0.47
C ALA A 20 5.37 -74.20 -0.21
N THR A 21 4.62 -73.15 0.12
CA THR A 21 3.78 -72.50 -0.90
C THR A 21 3.48 -71.05 -0.57
N ASN A 22 3.50 -70.30 -1.65
CA ASN A 22 3.41 -68.86 -1.80
C ASN A 22 1.98 -68.52 -2.26
N ARG A 23 1.51 -67.32 -1.88
CA ARG A 23 0.40 -66.52 -2.45
C ARG A 23 -1.03 -67.02 -2.21
N PHE A 24 -1.82 -66.25 -1.47
CA PHE A 24 -2.81 -65.35 -2.06
C PHE A 24 -3.26 -64.32 -1.03
N ARG A 25 -3.50 -63.10 -1.53
CA ARG A 25 -3.94 -61.91 -0.82
C ARG A 25 -5.21 -62.18 0.00
N LEU A 26 -5.28 -61.66 1.22
CA LEU A 26 -6.47 -61.03 1.79
C LEU A 26 -6.04 -60.16 2.98
N LEU A 27 -6.47 -58.90 2.93
CA LEU A 27 -6.24 -57.85 3.91
C LEU A 27 -6.97 -58.19 5.23
N ALA A 28 -6.25 -58.18 6.35
CA ALA A 28 -6.85 -57.97 7.66
C ALA A 28 -6.19 -56.74 8.27
N ILE A 29 -6.98 -55.66 8.34
CA ILE A 29 -6.60 -54.36 8.87
C ILE A 29 -6.38 -54.52 10.38
N VAL A 30 -5.20 -54.12 10.84
CA VAL A 30 -4.92 -53.86 12.25
C VAL A 30 -5.62 -52.54 12.59
N SER A 31 -6.76 -52.61 13.27
CA SER A 31 -7.39 -51.45 13.89
C SER A 31 -6.76 -51.21 15.26
N VAL A 32 -5.55 -50.66 15.30
CA VAL A 32 -5.11 -49.92 16.49
C VAL A 32 -5.75 -48.55 16.39
N VAL A 33 -6.74 -48.30 17.25
CA VAL A 33 -7.28 -46.96 17.46
C VAL A 33 -6.22 -46.16 18.21
N VAL A 34 -5.30 -45.53 17.49
CA VAL A 34 -4.61 -44.35 18.00
C VAL A 34 -5.49 -43.16 17.66
N ALA A 35 -6.26 -42.71 18.64
CA ALA A 35 -6.83 -41.37 18.61
C ALA A 35 -5.66 -40.37 18.67
N GLY A 36 -5.18 -39.95 17.51
CA GLY A 36 -4.15 -38.93 17.34
C GLY A 36 -4.67 -37.86 16.39
N CYS A 37 -4.81 -36.64 16.91
CA CYS A 37 -5.40 -35.48 16.25
C CYS A 37 -4.81 -35.22 14.86
N SER A 38 -5.61 -35.44 13.80
CA SER A 38 -5.25 -35.03 12.44
C SER A 38 -5.47 -33.53 12.29
N SER A 39 -4.48 -32.74 12.72
CA SER A 39 -4.35 -31.34 12.32
C SER A 39 -3.57 -31.33 11.01
N SER A 40 -4.25 -31.28 9.87
CA SER A 40 -3.63 -31.02 8.57
C SER A 40 -3.13 -29.57 8.54
N LYS A 41 -2.01 -29.29 9.22
CA LYS A 41 -1.23 -28.09 8.96
C LYS A 41 -0.25 -28.45 7.86
N SER A 42 -0.50 -27.94 6.65
CA SER A 42 0.55 -27.82 5.64
C SER A 42 1.77 -27.18 6.32
N PRO A 43 3.00 -27.68 6.08
CA PRO A 43 4.18 -27.00 6.58
C PRO A 43 4.13 -25.54 6.07
N PRO A 44 4.42 -24.55 6.94
CA PRO A 44 4.45 -23.17 6.50
C PRO A 44 5.41 -23.05 5.30
N PRO A 45 5.09 -22.23 4.29
CA PRO A 45 5.97 -22.03 3.15
C PRO A 45 7.34 -21.63 3.68
N VAL A 46 8.37 -22.39 3.29
CA VAL A 46 9.76 -22.06 3.63
C VAL A 46 10.08 -20.76 2.90
N GLU A 47 10.05 -19.65 3.64
CA GLU A 47 10.39 -18.33 3.11
C GLU A 47 11.88 -18.32 2.79
N ARG A 48 12.20 -18.46 1.50
CA ARG A 48 13.57 -18.49 1.00
C ARG A 48 14.17 -17.09 1.15
N ASP A 49 15.37 -17.00 1.73
CA ASP A 49 16.05 -15.72 1.91
C ASP A 49 16.16 -14.96 0.58
N ALA A 50 15.58 -13.76 0.51
CA ALA A 50 15.59 -12.90 -0.67
C ALA A 50 17.00 -12.62 -1.20
N CYS A 51 18.04 -12.66 -0.34
CA CYS A 51 19.42 -12.49 -0.76
C CYS A 51 19.98 -13.67 -1.57
N LEU A 52 19.31 -14.83 -1.57
CA LEU A 52 19.67 -15.95 -2.44
C LEU A 52 19.39 -15.69 -3.93
N ALA A 53 18.69 -14.59 -4.25
CA ALA A 53 18.54 -14.10 -5.63
C ALA A 53 19.79 -13.33 -6.12
N ALA A 54 20.58 -12.76 -5.19
CA ALA A 54 21.81 -12.04 -5.53
C ALA A 54 23.00 -12.99 -5.73
N GLY A 55 23.00 -14.15 -5.07
CA GLY A 55 24.02 -15.17 -5.22
C GLY A 55 23.80 -16.36 -4.28
N PRO A 56 24.55 -17.47 -4.46
CA PRO A 56 24.48 -18.59 -3.53
C PRO A 56 24.97 -18.16 -2.14
N ALA A 57 24.50 -18.85 -1.10
CA ALA A 57 24.93 -18.57 0.26
C ALA A 57 26.46 -18.60 0.37
N LYS A 58 27.03 -17.62 1.10
CA LYS A 58 28.48 -17.39 1.25
C LYS A 58 29.21 -16.90 -0.01
N SER A 59 28.50 -16.42 -1.03
CA SER A 59 29.12 -15.62 -2.09
C SER A 59 29.29 -14.17 -1.64
N VAL A 60 30.24 -13.47 -2.26
CA VAL A 60 30.45 -12.03 -2.06
C VAL A 60 29.15 -11.25 -2.33
N ASP A 61 28.39 -11.63 -3.35
CA ASP A 61 27.11 -10.98 -3.70
C ASP A 61 26.01 -11.23 -2.66
N TYR A 62 25.96 -12.44 -2.10
CA TYR A 62 25.05 -12.78 -1.01
C TYR A 62 25.40 -11.97 0.25
N ASP A 63 26.69 -11.94 0.62
CA ASP A 63 27.16 -11.23 1.81
C ASP A 63 26.94 -9.71 1.68
N ASN A 64 27.16 -9.14 0.49
CA ASN A 64 26.84 -7.75 0.18
C ASN A 64 25.33 -7.45 0.31
N CYS A 65 24.47 -8.37 -0.15
CA CYS A 65 23.02 -8.24 -0.01
C CYS A 65 22.60 -8.26 1.46
N VAL A 66 23.13 -9.20 2.25
CA VAL A 66 22.84 -9.31 3.69
C VAL A 66 23.30 -8.06 4.42
N ALA A 67 24.52 -7.58 4.18
CA ALA A 67 25.04 -6.36 4.78
C ALA A 67 24.19 -5.12 4.41
N ASN A 68 23.69 -5.04 3.17
CA ASN A 68 22.80 -3.96 2.75
C ASN A 68 21.43 -4.04 3.45
N ARG A 69 20.86 -5.24 3.61
CA ARG A 69 19.62 -5.48 4.36
C ARG A 69 19.77 -5.07 5.82
N GLU A 70 20.87 -5.46 6.47
CA GLU A 70 21.16 -5.09 7.86
C GLU A 70 21.34 -3.59 8.02
N ARG A 71 22.05 -2.92 7.10
CA ARG A 71 22.19 -1.46 7.12
C ARG A 71 20.85 -0.75 7.00
N LYS A 72 19.97 -1.24 6.12
CA LYS A 72 18.61 -0.71 5.96
C LYS A 72 17.76 -0.96 7.21
N SER A 73 17.86 -2.15 7.81
CA SER A 73 17.14 -2.50 9.03
C SER A 73 17.61 -1.64 10.22
N ARG A 74 18.92 -1.44 10.36
CA ARG A 74 19.51 -0.58 11.39
C ARG A 74 19.10 0.88 11.20
N ALA A 75 19.18 1.41 9.99
CA ALA A 75 18.71 2.77 9.70
C ALA A 75 17.19 2.93 9.94
N ALA A 76 16.40 1.90 9.63
CA ALA A 76 14.97 1.90 9.90
C ALA A 76 14.66 1.85 11.39
N LEU A 77 15.43 1.08 12.17
CA LEU A 77 15.35 1.00 13.64
C LEU A 77 15.80 2.31 14.28
N GLU A 78 16.92 2.87 13.85
CA GLU A 78 17.42 4.18 14.31
C GLU A 78 16.38 5.27 14.04
N ALA A 79 15.76 5.28 12.87
CA ALA A 79 14.66 6.21 12.57
C ALA A 79 13.36 5.90 13.32
N LEU A 80 13.20 4.73 13.95
CA LEU A 80 12.09 4.45 14.87
C LEU A 80 12.40 4.90 16.31
N LEU A 81 13.68 4.93 16.67
CA LEU A 81 14.17 5.34 17.98
C LEU A 81 14.51 6.83 18.04
N ASP A 82 14.64 7.50 16.90
CA ASP A 82 14.80 8.95 16.79
C ASP A 82 13.49 9.65 17.18
N ASP A 83 13.40 10.03 18.45
CA ASP A 83 12.31 10.77 19.10
C ASP A 83 12.03 12.15 18.44
N LYS A 84 12.85 12.56 17.46
CA LYS A 84 12.66 13.78 16.67
C LYS A 84 11.70 13.62 15.51
N PHE A 85 11.34 12.40 15.14
CA PHE A 85 10.18 12.16 14.30
C PHE A 85 8.97 11.92 15.19
N VAL A 86 8.20 12.98 15.41
CA VAL A 86 6.79 12.86 15.77
C VAL A 86 6.12 12.11 14.63
N TYR A 87 6.14 10.78 14.66
CA TYR A 87 5.03 10.02 14.16
C TYR A 87 3.80 10.65 14.83
N PRO A 88 2.82 11.19 14.08
CA PRO A 88 1.52 11.34 14.71
C PRO A 88 1.24 9.97 15.31
N PRO A 89 0.97 9.91 16.63
CA PRO A 89 0.84 8.65 17.34
C PRO A 89 -0.03 7.75 16.50
N GLN A 90 0.34 6.47 16.39
CA GLN A 90 -0.51 5.44 15.81
C GLN A 90 -1.93 5.83 16.20
N GLN A 91 -2.72 6.25 15.20
CA GLN A 91 -4.11 6.53 15.44
C GLN A 91 -4.65 5.18 15.88
N GLN A 92 -4.66 4.97 17.20
CA GLN A 92 -5.80 4.40 17.88
C GLN A 92 -6.97 4.80 17.01
N ILE A 93 -7.62 3.79 16.44
CA ILE A 93 -8.95 3.85 15.87
C ILE A 93 -9.60 5.05 16.52
N VAL A 94 -9.71 6.15 15.76
CA VAL A 94 -10.29 7.38 16.29
C VAL A 94 -11.73 6.98 16.54
N GLU A 95 -11.96 6.53 17.77
CA GLU A 95 -13.22 6.53 18.46
C GLU A 95 -13.85 7.86 18.07
N ALA A 96 -15.02 7.77 17.46
CA ALA A 96 -15.69 8.85 16.76
C ALA A 96 -15.78 10.12 17.63
N SER A 97 -14.72 10.92 17.62
CA SER A 97 -14.78 12.31 18.03
C SER A 97 -15.66 12.95 16.98
N GLU A 98 -16.87 13.32 17.38
CA GLU A 98 -17.91 13.97 16.59
C GLU A 98 -17.38 14.52 15.27
N SER A 99 -17.50 13.73 14.20
CA SER A 99 -16.98 14.11 12.90
C SER A 99 -17.62 15.44 12.53
N LYS A 100 -16.81 16.50 12.43
CA LYS A 100 -17.26 17.83 11.96
C LYS A 100 -17.91 17.80 10.57
N TYR A 101 -17.85 16.65 9.90
CA TYR A 101 -18.40 16.38 8.58
C TYR A 101 -19.60 15.45 8.68
N GLN A 102 -20.65 15.82 7.95
CA GLN A 102 -21.81 14.96 7.72
C GLN A 102 -21.51 13.93 6.63
N PRO A 103 -22.25 12.81 6.54
CA PRO A 103 -22.04 11.84 5.44
C PRO A 103 -22.09 12.45 4.04
N SER A 104 -22.95 13.46 3.81
CA SER A 104 -23.06 14.21 2.55
C SER A 104 -21.84 15.09 2.22
N ASP A 105 -20.97 15.36 3.20
CA ASP A 105 -19.74 16.12 3.04
C ASP A 105 -18.61 15.27 2.43
N PHE A 106 -18.81 13.96 2.25
CA PHE A 106 -17.84 13.03 1.64
C PHE A 106 -18.17 12.77 0.17
N PRO A 107 -17.16 12.56 -0.69
CA PRO A 107 -17.40 12.12 -2.06
C PRO A 107 -18.00 10.71 -2.06
N GLU A 108 -18.71 10.35 -3.13
CA GLU A 108 -19.33 9.02 -3.32
C GLU A 108 -18.30 7.93 -3.65
N SER A 109 -17.02 8.17 -3.36
CA SER A 109 -15.94 7.23 -3.70
C SER A 109 -16.09 5.92 -2.91
N PRO A 110 -15.99 4.76 -3.57
CA PRO A 110 -16.05 3.47 -2.90
C PRO A 110 -14.79 3.17 -2.07
N ALA A 111 -13.69 3.92 -2.27
CA ALA A 111 -12.44 3.70 -1.58
C ALA A 111 -12.35 4.56 -0.30
N PRO A 112 -11.91 4.00 0.84
CA PRO A 112 -11.66 4.78 2.05
C PRO A 112 -10.54 5.81 1.82
N MET A 113 -10.75 7.02 2.32
CA MET A 113 -9.82 8.15 2.17
C MET A 113 -9.68 8.92 3.48
N ILE A 114 -8.49 9.44 3.70
CA ILE A 114 -8.12 10.32 4.83
C ILE A 114 -8.02 11.74 4.28
N TYR A 115 -8.66 12.69 4.96
CA TYR A 115 -8.70 14.11 4.57
C TYR A 115 -8.05 14.98 5.63
N LYS A 116 -7.16 15.88 5.21
CA LYS A 116 -6.55 16.93 6.02
C LYS A 116 -6.69 18.24 5.26
N GLY A 117 -7.16 19.32 5.87
CA GLY A 117 -7.35 20.57 5.14
C GLY A 117 -7.79 21.73 6.01
N LEU A 118 -7.93 22.89 5.38
CA LEU A 118 -8.60 24.04 5.95
C LEU A 118 -10.06 23.72 6.25
N ASP A 119 -10.64 24.38 7.25
CA ASP A 119 -12.08 24.31 7.51
C ASP A 119 -12.87 25.16 6.51
N SER A 120 -12.27 26.26 6.06
CA SER A 120 -12.93 27.21 5.19
C SER A 120 -11.95 28.12 4.44
N ILE A 121 -12.47 28.82 3.42
CA ILE A 121 -11.80 29.89 2.68
C ILE A 121 -12.79 31.04 2.48
N SER A 122 -12.34 32.30 2.55
CA SER A 122 -13.24 33.42 2.26
C SER A 122 -13.61 33.47 0.77
N LEU A 123 -14.80 33.99 0.45
CA LEU A 123 -15.23 34.18 -0.93
C LEU A 123 -14.30 35.10 -1.71
N THR A 124 -13.77 36.15 -1.07
CA THR A 124 -12.81 37.08 -1.68
C THR A 124 -11.53 36.37 -2.07
N GLU A 125 -10.94 35.57 -1.16
CA GLU A 125 -9.75 34.78 -1.48
C GLU A 125 -10.03 33.77 -2.59
N LYS A 126 -11.17 33.06 -2.54
CA LYS A 126 -11.53 32.08 -3.56
C LYS A 126 -11.71 32.71 -4.94
N ARG A 127 -12.28 33.93 -5.02
CA ARG A 127 -12.40 34.69 -6.27
C ARG A 127 -11.04 35.14 -6.80
N ALA A 128 -10.11 35.49 -5.91
CA ALA A 128 -8.74 35.84 -6.29
C ALA A 128 -7.93 34.63 -6.79
N LEU A 129 -8.33 33.41 -6.44
CA LEU A 129 -7.67 32.15 -6.80
C LEU A 129 -8.57 31.27 -7.71
N PRO A 130 -8.79 31.65 -8.98
CA PRO A 130 -9.80 31.06 -9.85
C PRO A 130 -9.43 29.69 -10.44
N PHE A 131 -8.23 29.17 -10.17
CA PHE A 131 -7.82 27.84 -10.64
C PHE A 131 -7.69 26.88 -9.48
N LYS A 132 -8.22 25.66 -9.65
CA LYS A 132 -7.98 24.52 -8.77
C LYS A 132 -6.88 23.66 -9.36
N ILE A 133 -5.78 23.51 -8.63
CA ILE A 133 -4.67 22.63 -8.98
C ILE A 133 -4.72 21.38 -8.11
N ARG A 134 -4.45 20.24 -8.73
CA ARG A 134 -4.23 18.97 -8.05
C ARG A 134 -2.84 18.45 -8.40
N ILE A 135 -2.05 18.19 -7.36
CA ILE A 135 -0.81 17.41 -7.44
C ILE A 135 -1.14 16.00 -6.98
N VAL A 136 -0.89 14.99 -7.81
CA VAL A 136 -1.16 13.58 -7.49
C VAL A 136 0.15 12.81 -7.40
N TRP A 137 0.30 12.02 -6.35
CA TRP A 137 1.36 11.02 -6.20
C TRP A 137 0.73 9.64 -6.01
N LYS A 138 0.94 8.74 -6.96
CA LYS A 138 0.50 7.33 -6.88
C LYS A 138 1.52 6.49 -6.11
N TYR A 139 1.04 5.64 -5.21
CA TYR A 139 1.89 4.77 -4.40
C TYR A 139 1.35 3.35 -4.35
N THR A 140 2.22 2.41 -4.01
CA THR A 140 1.83 1.02 -3.74
C THR A 140 1.79 0.80 -2.23
N SER A 141 0.72 0.21 -1.73
CA SER A 141 0.54 -0.14 -0.32
C SER A 141 -0.54 -1.20 -0.20
N THR A 142 -0.48 -2.01 0.86
CA THR A 142 -1.52 -2.98 1.22
C THR A 142 -2.75 -2.33 1.87
N GLY A 143 -2.66 -1.04 2.25
CA GLY A 143 -3.73 -0.31 2.89
C GLY A 143 -3.90 1.11 2.38
N VAL A 144 -4.64 1.92 3.16
CA VAL A 144 -4.99 3.30 2.80
C VAL A 144 -3.78 4.24 2.84
N ILE A 145 -2.77 3.96 3.67
CA ILE A 145 -1.62 4.85 3.89
C ILE A 145 -0.43 4.41 3.03
N PRO A 146 0.36 5.35 2.45
CA PRO A 146 1.59 5.01 1.73
C PRO A 146 2.61 4.29 2.62
N GLU A 147 3.44 3.44 2.01
CA GLU A 147 4.59 2.86 2.70
C GLU A 147 5.55 3.95 3.21
N ARG A 148 6.30 3.64 4.28
CA ARG A 148 7.17 4.59 4.98
C ARG A 148 8.09 5.38 4.04
N ARG A 149 8.68 4.71 3.04
CA ARG A 149 9.57 5.35 2.06
C ARG A 149 8.84 6.45 1.29
N ASP A 150 7.66 6.15 0.76
CA ASP A 150 6.86 7.11 -0.01
C ASP A 150 6.34 8.21 0.92
N ALA A 151 5.88 7.86 2.12
CA ALA A 151 5.39 8.84 3.10
C ALA A 151 6.45 9.91 3.46
N ILE A 152 7.72 9.51 3.64
CA ILE A 152 8.82 10.44 3.92
C ILE A 152 9.05 11.36 2.72
N ARG A 153 9.15 10.79 1.51
CA ARG A 153 9.38 11.60 0.29
C ARG A 153 8.22 12.53 -0.04
N MET A 154 6.99 12.10 0.21
CA MET A 154 5.81 12.94 0.08
C MET A 154 5.83 14.11 1.07
N ALA A 155 6.29 13.88 2.31
CA ALA A 155 6.42 14.94 3.31
C ALA A 155 7.55 15.93 2.96
N GLU A 156 8.67 15.45 2.44
CA GLU A 156 9.75 16.30 1.90
C GLU A 156 9.24 17.17 0.74
N MET A 157 8.51 16.56 -0.20
CA MET A 157 7.90 17.27 -1.31
C MET A 157 6.90 18.34 -0.83
N GLU A 158 6.01 18.01 0.11
CA GLU A 158 5.05 18.96 0.68
C GLU A 158 5.78 20.17 1.32
N LYS A 159 6.85 19.91 2.07
CA LYS A 159 7.70 20.96 2.68
C LYS A 159 8.37 21.87 1.66
N LEU A 160 8.63 21.40 0.44
CA LEU A 160 9.22 22.20 -0.63
C LEU A 160 8.16 22.99 -1.41
N ILE A 161 7.06 22.35 -1.79
CA ILE A 161 6.07 22.95 -2.69
C ILE A 161 5.21 23.99 -1.96
N VAL A 162 4.62 23.64 -0.82
CA VAL A 162 3.63 24.49 -0.13
C VAL A 162 4.17 25.90 0.11
N PRO A 163 5.32 26.11 0.79
CA PRO A 163 5.82 27.46 1.00
C PRO A 163 6.22 28.16 -0.32
N ALA A 164 6.73 27.42 -1.31
CA ALA A 164 7.17 28.01 -2.57
C ALA A 164 6.01 28.57 -3.39
N VAL A 165 4.85 27.91 -3.39
CA VAL A 165 3.66 28.32 -4.15
C VAL A 165 2.74 29.26 -3.38
N GLU A 166 2.80 29.28 -2.04
CA GLU A 166 2.06 30.25 -1.22
C GLU A 166 2.79 31.60 -1.10
N GLU A 167 4.07 31.65 -1.45
CA GLU A 167 4.83 32.89 -1.46
C GLU A 167 4.13 33.98 -2.30
N LYS A 168 4.03 35.19 -1.73
CA LYS A 168 3.36 36.34 -2.35
C LYS A 168 1.90 36.08 -2.76
N GLY A 169 1.26 35.07 -2.15
CA GLY A 169 -0.15 34.76 -2.38
C GLY A 169 -0.46 34.18 -3.75
N LEU A 170 0.54 33.60 -4.45
CA LEU A 170 0.32 32.95 -5.75
C LEU A 170 -0.73 31.85 -5.65
N ALA A 171 -0.66 31.04 -4.60
CA ALA A 171 -1.61 29.98 -4.31
C ALA A 171 -1.92 29.87 -2.82
N LYS A 172 -2.91 29.04 -2.52
CA LYS A 172 -3.30 28.64 -1.16
C LYS A 172 -3.54 27.14 -1.15
N TRP A 173 -2.87 26.43 -0.25
CA TRP A 173 -3.18 25.03 0.02
C TRP A 173 -4.55 24.92 0.67
N VAL A 174 -5.36 23.98 0.20
CA VAL A 174 -6.73 23.77 0.66
C VAL A 174 -6.82 22.50 1.47
N CYS A 175 -6.31 21.41 0.91
CA CYS A 175 -6.40 20.10 1.52
C CYS A 175 -5.43 19.11 0.89
N THR A 176 -5.17 18.03 1.63
CA THR A 176 -4.48 16.82 1.21
C THR A 176 -5.41 15.64 1.45
N VAL A 177 -5.51 14.77 0.45
CA VAL A 177 -6.31 13.54 0.50
C VAL A 177 -5.41 12.34 0.30
N THR A 178 -5.55 11.30 1.12
CA THR A 178 -4.77 10.06 1.01
C THR A 178 -5.71 8.86 1.00
N GLY A 179 -5.63 8.05 -0.04
CA GLY A 179 -6.45 6.84 -0.19
C GLY A 179 -6.53 6.42 -1.65
N GLY A 180 -7.12 5.26 -1.93
CA GLY A 180 -7.22 4.75 -3.30
C GLY A 180 -5.85 4.62 -4.01
N HIS A 181 -4.78 4.29 -3.26
CA HIS A 181 -3.40 4.17 -3.76
C HIS A 181 -2.80 5.47 -4.32
N GLN A 182 -3.30 6.63 -3.89
CA GLN A 182 -2.73 7.92 -4.22
C GLN A 182 -2.85 8.95 -3.10
N ARG A 183 -1.94 9.91 -3.11
CA ARG A 183 -2.04 11.13 -2.29
C ARG A 183 -2.19 12.32 -3.21
N GLU A 184 -3.12 13.19 -2.85
CA GLU A 184 -3.44 14.38 -3.62
C GLU A 184 -3.27 15.62 -2.76
N TRP A 185 -2.62 16.65 -3.29
CA TRP A 185 -2.58 17.98 -2.71
C TRP A 185 -3.37 18.93 -3.59
N ILE A 186 -4.33 19.61 -2.98
CA ILE A 186 -5.24 20.52 -3.67
C ILE A 186 -4.91 21.95 -3.28
N PHE A 187 -4.76 22.79 -4.29
CA PHE A 187 -4.49 24.21 -4.16
C PHE A 187 -5.50 25.02 -4.94
N TYR A 188 -5.78 26.24 -4.47
CA TYR A 188 -6.30 27.29 -5.33
C TYR A 188 -5.18 28.25 -5.72
N THR A 189 -5.10 28.63 -6.99
CA THR A 189 -4.04 29.53 -7.50
C THR A 189 -4.61 30.65 -8.37
N GLN A 190 -3.89 31.77 -8.40
CA GLN A 190 -4.16 32.89 -9.30
C GLN A 190 -3.89 32.52 -10.77
N ASN A 191 -2.85 31.69 -10.98
CA ASN A 191 -2.32 31.35 -12.31
C ASN A 191 -1.71 29.94 -12.25
N ASP A 192 -2.14 29.06 -13.15
CA ASP A 192 -1.74 27.66 -13.23
C ASP A 192 -0.34 27.45 -13.85
N GLU A 193 0.05 28.25 -14.84
CA GLU A 193 1.39 28.22 -15.41
C GLU A 193 2.45 28.65 -14.40
N ALA A 194 2.20 29.75 -13.69
CA ALA A 194 3.08 30.26 -12.65
C ALA A 194 3.20 29.27 -11.48
N PHE A 195 2.09 28.67 -11.06
CA PHE A 195 2.10 27.59 -10.06
C PHE A 195 2.98 26.41 -10.51
N THR A 196 2.81 25.98 -11.76
CA THR A 196 3.55 24.84 -12.33
C THR A 196 5.04 25.14 -12.40
N ALA A 197 5.41 26.33 -12.88
CA ALA A 197 6.80 26.77 -12.93
C ALA A 197 7.44 26.83 -11.54
N ARG A 198 6.71 27.39 -10.55
CA ARG A 198 7.17 27.49 -9.17
C ARG A 198 7.36 26.13 -8.51
N THR A 199 6.41 25.22 -8.74
CA THR A 199 6.48 23.83 -8.28
C THR A 199 7.69 23.12 -8.86
N ARG A 200 7.89 23.18 -10.18
CA ARG A 200 9.06 22.55 -10.86
C ARG A 200 10.37 23.12 -10.35
N SER A 201 10.44 24.44 -10.15
CA SER A 201 11.63 25.11 -9.59
C SER A 201 11.94 24.61 -8.17
N ALA A 202 10.93 24.55 -7.29
CA ALA A 202 11.08 24.09 -5.90
C ALA A 202 11.56 22.63 -5.81
N LEU A 203 11.12 21.78 -6.74
CA LEU A 203 11.48 20.36 -6.75
C LEU A 203 12.80 20.06 -7.46
N SER A 204 13.37 21.01 -8.22
CA SER A 204 14.53 20.79 -9.09
C SER A 204 15.77 20.23 -8.36
N GLN A 205 15.95 20.57 -7.08
CA GLN A 205 17.11 20.17 -6.26
C GLN A 205 16.90 18.84 -5.52
N GLY A 206 15.66 18.32 -5.45
CA GLY A 206 15.29 17.16 -4.63
C GLY A 206 15.25 15.81 -5.37
N GLY A 207 15.61 15.80 -6.65
CA GLY A 207 15.52 14.61 -7.52
C GLY A 207 14.12 14.39 -8.12
N PRO A 208 13.92 13.30 -8.87
CA PRO A 208 12.66 13.07 -9.58
C PRO A 208 11.53 12.70 -8.61
N TYR A 209 10.48 13.50 -8.62
CA TYR A 209 9.22 13.24 -7.93
C TYR A 209 8.19 12.69 -8.92
N PRO A 210 7.54 11.54 -8.63
CA PRO A 210 6.58 10.91 -9.54
C PRO A 210 5.19 11.57 -9.40
N ILE A 211 5.13 12.87 -9.68
CA ILE A 211 3.89 13.65 -9.55
C ILE A 211 3.23 13.93 -10.88
N GLU A 212 1.90 13.89 -10.87
CA GLU A 212 1.05 14.37 -11.94
C GLU A 212 0.41 15.69 -11.50
N LEU A 213 0.50 16.72 -12.35
CA LEU A 213 -0.09 18.04 -12.12
C LEU A 213 -1.28 18.23 -13.05
N SER A 214 -2.43 18.60 -12.50
CA SER A 214 -3.60 18.99 -13.28
C SER A 214 -4.17 20.30 -12.78
N ALA A 215 -4.65 21.12 -13.71
CA ALA A 215 -5.24 22.41 -13.45
C ALA A 215 -6.61 22.49 -14.10
N ARG A 216 -7.57 23.09 -13.41
CA ARG A 216 -8.84 23.48 -14.01
C ARG A 216 -9.30 24.81 -13.44
N ARG A 217 -10.02 25.57 -14.27
CA ARG A 217 -10.70 26.77 -13.79
C ARG A 217 -11.87 26.36 -12.90
N ASP A 218 -12.00 27.03 -11.76
CA ASP A 218 -12.99 26.76 -10.73
C ASP A 218 -13.61 28.08 -10.25
N VAL A 219 -14.61 28.53 -11.02
CA VAL A 219 -15.29 29.81 -10.81
C VAL A 219 -16.37 29.65 -9.75
N VAL A 220 -16.35 30.51 -8.73
CA VAL A 220 -17.47 30.60 -7.80
C VAL A 220 -18.62 31.32 -8.48
N LEU A 221 -19.68 30.57 -8.81
CA LEU A 221 -20.94 31.16 -9.26
C LEU A 221 -21.68 31.69 -8.04
N SER A 222 -22.07 32.96 -8.08
CA SER A 222 -22.94 33.55 -7.07
C SER A 222 -24.35 32.94 -7.21
N THR A 223 -24.66 31.89 -6.45
CA THR A 223 -26.05 31.46 -6.26
C THR A 223 -26.71 32.41 -5.26
N GLY A 224 -27.73 33.13 -5.71
CA GLY A 224 -28.37 34.18 -4.94
C GLY A 224 -29.03 33.71 -3.63
N SER A 225 -29.06 34.66 -2.68
CA SER A 225 -29.95 34.81 -1.51
C SER A 225 -29.81 33.81 -0.34
N GLN A 226 -29.21 34.27 0.77
CA GLN A 226 -29.95 34.89 1.88
C GLN A 226 -29.06 35.85 2.69
N PRO A 227 -29.61 36.92 3.30
CA PRO A 227 -28.87 37.91 4.07
C PRO A 227 -28.85 37.52 5.55
N ALA A 228 -27.67 37.38 6.14
CA ALA A 228 -27.50 37.56 7.59
C ALA A 228 -26.02 37.84 7.91
N ASP A 229 -25.80 39.09 8.32
CA ASP A 229 -24.63 39.64 9.01
C ASP A 229 -23.29 39.71 8.27
N ASN A 230 -22.62 40.84 8.50
CA ASN A 230 -21.35 41.29 7.93
C ASN A 230 -20.15 40.40 8.33
N LEU A 231 -20.22 39.11 8.08
CA LEU A 231 -19.08 38.19 8.05
C LEU A 231 -18.72 38.00 6.58
N ALA A 232 -17.46 38.27 6.23
CA ALA A 232 -16.94 38.01 4.89
C ALA A 232 -17.37 36.60 4.47
N GLU A 233 -18.22 36.49 3.45
CA GLU A 233 -18.91 35.26 3.08
C GLU A 233 -17.91 34.09 3.01
N VAL A 234 -18.06 33.11 3.91
CA VAL A 234 -17.09 32.03 4.11
C VAL A 234 -17.55 30.77 3.39
N ILE A 235 -16.67 30.19 2.58
CA ILE A 235 -16.89 28.91 1.89
C ILE A 235 -16.31 27.80 2.76
N ARG A 236 -17.17 26.95 3.33
CA ARG A 236 -16.76 25.73 4.05
C ARG A 236 -16.08 24.74 3.09
N ILE A 237 -14.92 24.23 3.48
CA ILE A 237 -14.15 23.20 2.76
C ILE A 237 -14.50 21.84 3.35
N THR A 238 -15.23 21.04 2.58
CA THR A 238 -15.62 19.67 2.91
C THR A 238 -14.75 18.68 2.14
N PRO A 239 -14.63 17.41 2.58
CA PRO A 239 -13.95 16.36 1.82
C PRO A 239 -14.41 16.29 0.35
N LYS A 240 -15.72 16.41 0.11
CA LYS A 240 -16.32 16.47 -1.23
C LYS A 240 -15.81 17.67 -2.04
N LYS A 241 -15.93 18.90 -1.54
CA LYS A 241 -15.43 20.11 -2.24
C LYS A 241 -13.90 20.13 -2.41
N CYS A 242 -13.19 19.51 -1.48
CA CYS A 242 -11.75 19.32 -1.55
C CYS A 242 -11.38 18.53 -2.82
N VAL A 243 -12.05 17.43 -3.11
CA VAL A 243 -11.72 16.59 -4.28
C VAL A 243 -12.47 16.97 -5.55
N GLU A 244 -13.73 17.37 -5.47
CA GLU A 244 -14.63 17.59 -6.61
C GLU A 244 -14.50 18.94 -7.27
#